data_AF-A0A2U1NEH6-F1
#
_entry.id   AF-A0A2U1NEH6-F1
#
_cell.length_a   1.000
_cell.length_b   1.000
_cell.length_c   1.000
_cell.angle_alpha   90.00
_cell.angle_beta   90.00
_cell.angle_gamma   90.00
#
_symmetry.space_group_name_H-M   'P 1'
#
loop_
_entity.id
_entity.type
_entity.pdbx_description
1 polymer ?
#
loop_
_entity_poly.entity_id
_entity_poly.type
_entity_poly.pdbx_seq_one_letter_code
_entity_poly.pdbx_strand_id
1 'polypeptide(L)'
;MNNVKEFPRNYLKQRWLKNAKPSRSALPRIIGASDLVRNEVLDLYEILKSTVDRLVHDLSKMAIYKDNLKELLDQAVIDIPTVPKLNGKAVMSSMLGVKEPDEQTLNNPGLSKTKGTGCFSRFKPIAEVTAEELSKRRTCGVCGQKAGHNSRTCGKALAETAPSKKQKQQDQPKRAGLRQSTRKN
;
A
#
# COMPACT_ATOMS: atom_id res chain seq x y z
N MET A 1 -12.26 54.07 9.99
CA MET A 1 -12.85 52.95 9.22
C MET A 1 -12.34 53.06 7.80
N ASN A 2 -11.51 52.14 7.35
CA ASN A 2 -10.79 52.29 6.08
C ASN A 2 -11.74 51.98 4.91
N ASN A 3 -12.02 53.00 4.10
CA ASN A 3 -12.86 52.92 2.90
C ASN A 3 -12.15 52.14 1.78
N VAL A 4 -12.24 50.81 1.80
CA VAL A 4 -11.79 49.98 0.67
C VAL A 4 -12.91 49.92 -0.37
N LYS A 5 -12.78 50.68 -1.45
CA LYS A 5 -13.77 50.74 -2.55
C LYS A 5 -13.64 49.56 -3.51
N GLU A 6 -12.44 49.02 -3.67
CA GLU A 6 -12.15 47.90 -4.56
C GLU A 6 -11.21 46.91 -3.87
N PHE A 7 -11.46 45.62 -4.08
CA PHE A 7 -10.65 44.56 -3.49
C PHE A 7 -9.26 44.56 -4.13
N PRO A 8 -8.15 44.63 -3.35
CA PRO A 8 -6.82 44.71 -3.93
C PRO A 8 -6.49 43.45 -4.75
N ARG A 9 -6.11 43.66 -6.01
CA ARG A 9 -5.81 42.58 -6.97
C ARG A 9 -4.66 41.67 -6.53
N ASN A 10 -3.80 42.17 -5.64
CA ASN A 10 -2.67 41.44 -5.07
C ASN A 10 -3.10 40.20 -4.26
N TYR A 11 -4.34 40.19 -3.76
CA TYR A 11 -4.92 39.06 -3.03
C TYR A 11 -5.76 38.12 -3.92
N LEU A 12 -5.99 38.49 -5.19
CA LEU A 12 -6.71 37.64 -6.15
C LEU A 12 -5.76 36.59 -6.75
N LYS A 13 -5.71 35.41 -6.13
CA LYS A 13 -4.98 34.25 -6.70
C LYS A 13 -5.72 33.74 -7.96
N GLN A 14 -4.97 33.41 -9.01
CA GLN A 14 -5.54 32.91 -10.27
C GLN A 14 -6.47 31.69 -10.13
N ARG A 15 -6.27 30.85 -9.10
CA ARG A 15 -7.17 29.71 -8.81
C ARG A 15 -8.60 30.12 -8.46
N TRP A 16 -8.79 31.36 -8.00
CA TRP A 16 -10.07 31.90 -7.51
C TRP A 16 -10.76 32.78 -8.56
N LEU A 17 -10.05 33.15 -9.61
CA LEU A 17 -10.65 33.77 -10.78
C LEU A 17 -11.48 32.72 -11.51
N LYS A 18 -12.72 33.07 -11.82
CA LYS A 18 -13.68 32.26 -12.58
C LYS A 18 -13.30 32.22 -14.08
N ASN A 19 -12.00 32.22 -14.38
CA ASN A 19 -11.49 31.90 -15.70
C ASN A 19 -11.77 30.41 -15.88
N ALA A 20 -12.85 30.09 -16.57
CA ALA A 20 -13.12 28.73 -17.01
C ALA A 20 -11.85 28.24 -17.70
N LYS A 21 -11.14 27.29 -17.07
CA LYS A 21 -10.05 26.62 -17.75
C LYS A 21 -10.65 26.08 -19.05
N PRO A 22 -10.08 26.39 -20.23
CA PRO A 22 -10.53 25.80 -21.48
C PRO A 22 -10.72 24.30 -21.28
N SER A 23 -11.81 23.75 -21.81
CA SER A 23 -12.20 22.35 -21.61
C SER A 23 -10.95 21.46 -21.73
N ARG A 24 -10.58 20.84 -20.61
CA ARG A 24 -9.34 20.06 -20.49
C ARG A 24 -9.33 18.78 -21.33
N SER A 25 -10.33 18.55 -22.19
CA SER A 25 -10.44 17.32 -22.98
C SER A 25 -9.33 17.17 -24.03
N ALA A 26 -8.80 18.26 -24.60
CA ALA A 26 -7.67 18.20 -25.55
C ALA A 26 -6.28 18.20 -24.88
N LEU A 27 -6.20 18.64 -23.63
CA LEU A 27 -4.94 18.90 -22.91
C LEU A 27 -4.23 17.72 -22.22
N PRO A 28 -4.79 16.50 -22.02
CA PRO A 28 -4.05 15.44 -21.31
C PRO A 28 -2.80 14.98 -22.09
N ARG A 29 -2.77 15.20 -23.41
CA ARG A 29 -1.69 14.77 -24.29
C ARG A 29 -0.48 15.71 -24.27
N ILE A 30 -0.64 16.93 -23.73
CA ILE A 30 0.36 18.02 -23.73
C ILE A 30 0.85 18.31 -22.30
N ILE A 31 0.86 17.28 -21.43
CA ILE A 31 1.39 17.41 -20.07
C ILE A 31 2.92 17.56 -20.19
N GLY A 32 3.44 18.74 -19.86
CA GLY A 32 4.87 19.04 -19.86
C GLY A 32 5.38 19.93 -21.00
N ALA A 33 4.56 20.30 -21.99
CA ALA A 33 4.98 21.25 -23.03
C ALA A 33 4.94 22.70 -22.54
N SER A 34 5.69 23.59 -23.21
CA SER A 34 5.70 25.03 -22.93
C SER A 34 4.35 25.69 -23.23
N ASP A 35 4.10 26.85 -22.61
CA ASP A 35 2.83 27.59 -22.80
C ASP A 35 2.62 28.00 -24.27
N LEU A 36 3.70 28.34 -24.99
CA LEU A 36 3.67 28.66 -26.42
C LEU A 36 3.14 27.48 -27.27
N VAL A 37 3.68 26.28 -27.04
CA VAL A 37 3.24 25.06 -27.75
C VAL A 37 1.78 24.76 -27.45
N ARG A 38 1.33 25.00 -26.21
CA ARG A 38 -0.08 24.79 -25.85
C ARG A 38 -1.01 25.75 -26.57
N ASN A 39 -0.63 27.02 -26.71
CA ASN A 39 -1.44 28.01 -27.43
C ASN A 39 -1.52 27.67 -28.92
N GLU A 40 -0.40 27.35 -29.56
CA GLU A 40 -0.36 26.97 -30.98
C GLU A 40 -1.28 25.76 -31.27
N VAL A 41 -1.25 24.75 -30.39
CA VAL A 41 -2.12 23.58 -30.53
C VAL A 41 -3.60 23.97 -30.42
N LEU A 42 -3.96 24.87 -29.51
CA LEU A 42 -5.34 25.34 -29.37
C LEU A 42 -5.79 26.12 -30.61
N ASP A 43 -4.94 27.00 -31.14
CA ASP A 43 -5.20 27.78 -32.34
C ASP A 43 -5.43 26.86 -33.55
N LEU A 44 -4.61 25.80 -33.70
CA LEU A 44 -4.80 24.79 -34.73
C LEU A 44 -6.15 24.07 -34.63
N TYR A 45 -6.57 23.70 -33.42
CA TYR A 45 -7.89 23.08 -33.21
C TYR A 45 -9.04 24.04 -33.56
N GLU A 46 -8.91 25.33 -33.25
CA GLU A 46 -9.90 26.34 -33.58
C GLU A 46 -10.01 26.57 -35.09
N ILE A 47 -8.87 26.63 -35.79
CA ILE A 47 -8.81 26.72 -37.25
C ILE A 47 -9.46 25.50 -37.90
N LEU A 48 -9.10 24.29 -37.45
CA LEU A 48 -9.66 23.05 -37.99
C LEU A 48 -11.18 22.98 -37.76
N LYS A 49 -11.65 23.36 -36.58
CA LYS A 49 -13.08 23.43 -36.31
C LYS A 49 -13.79 24.45 -37.21
N SER A 50 -13.25 25.66 -37.31
CA SER A 50 -13.85 26.75 -38.09
C SER A 50 -13.90 26.45 -39.59
N THR A 51 -12.89 25.74 -40.11
CA THR A 51 -12.85 25.30 -41.51
C THR A 51 -13.88 24.21 -41.77
N VAL A 52 -14.00 23.22 -40.88
CA VAL A 52 -15.03 22.18 -40.97
C VAL A 52 -16.44 22.79 -40.92
N ASP A 53 -16.70 23.72 -40.00
CA ASP A 53 -18.00 24.40 -39.88
C ASP A 53 -18.38 25.15 -41.18
N ARG A 54 -17.41 25.73 -41.88
CA ARG A 54 -17.64 26.39 -43.19
C ARG A 54 -17.86 25.40 -44.34
N LEU A 55 -17.18 24.25 -44.31
CA LEU A 55 -17.22 23.24 -45.37
C LEU A 55 -18.36 22.23 -45.22
N VAL A 56 -19.07 22.24 -44.09
CA VAL A 56 -20.10 21.24 -43.74
C VAL A 56 -21.21 21.10 -44.80
N HIS A 57 -21.46 22.16 -45.58
CA HIS A 57 -22.49 22.19 -46.62
C HIS A 57 -22.00 21.73 -48.01
N ASP A 58 -20.70 21.52 -48.21
CA ASP A 58 -20.09 21.13 -49.49
C ASP A 58 -19.24 19.87 -49.32
N LEU A 59 -19.85 18.71 -49.62
CA LEU A 59 -19.21 17.40 -49.46
C LEU A 59 -17.98 17.23 -50.35
N SER A 60 -17.98 17.81 -51.56
CA SER A 60 -16.86 17.70 -52.49
C SER A 60 -15.63 18.42 -51.96
N LYS A 61 -15.80 19.65 -51.46
CA LYS A 61 -14.69 20.41 -50.84
C LYS A 61 -14.26 19.80 -49.52
N MET A 62 -15.19 19.23 -48.76
CA MET A 62 -14.85 18.54 -47.51
C MET A 62 -14.02 17.28 -47.77
N ALA A 63 -14.27 16.54 -48.85
CA ALA A 63 -13.45 15.40 -49.25
C ALA A 63 -12.01 15.82 -49.61
N ILE A 64 -11.86 16.87 -50.42
CA ILE A 64 -10.54 17.42 -50.78
C ILE A 64 -9.78 17.87 -49.53
N TYR A 65 -10.45 18.60 -48.61
CA TYR A 65 -9.83 19.05 -47.36
C TYR A 65 -9.36 17.87 -46.49
N LYS A 66 -10.18 16.80 -46.42
CA LYS A 66 -9.80 15.57 -45.69
C LYS A 66 -8.56 14.93 -46.29
N ASP A 67 -8.43 14.87 -47.61
CA ASP A 67 -7.26 14.27 -48.25
C ASP A 67 -6.00 15.10 -48.04
N ASN A 68 -6.09 16.43 -48.15
CA ASN A 68 -4.99 17.34 -47.79
C ASN A 68 -4.53 17.14 -46.32
N LEU A 69 -5.48 16.95 -45.38
CA LEU A 69 -5.14 16.68 -43.97
C LEU A 69 -4.42 15.34 -43.78
N LYS A 70 -4.75 14.32 -44.58
CA LYS A 70 -4.02 13.04 -44.55
C LYS A 70 -2.61 13.19 -45.09
N GLU A 71 -2.44 13.92 -46.20
CA GLU A 71 -1.11 14.17 -46.77
C GLU A 71 -0.20 14.88 -45.78
N LEU A 72 -0.70 15.91 -45.08
CA LEU A 72 0.04 16.59 -44.02
C LEU A 72 0.36 15.65 -42.84
N LEU A 73 -0.54 14.74 -42.49
CA LEU A 73 -0.30 13.74 -41.45
C LEU A 73 0.79 12.76 -41.86
N ASP A 74 0.75 12.25 -43.10
CA ASP A 74 1.75 11.33 -43.63
C ASP A 74 3.14 12.00 -43.67
N GLN A 75 3.21 13.27 -44.08
CA GLN A 75 4.44 14.06 -44.03
C GLN A 75 4.97 14.20 -42.60
N ALA A 76 4.10 14.50 -41.62
CA ALA A 76 4.49 14.62 -40.22
C ALA A 76 5.01 13.29 -39.64
N VAL A 77 4.47 12.15 -40.08
CA VAL A 77 4.94 10.81 -39.68
C VAL A 77 6.35 10.53 -40.21
N ILE A 78 6.67 11.04 -41.40
CA ILE A 78 8.01 10.94 -42.00
C ILE A 78 9.00 11.84 -41.25
N ASP A 79 8.62 13.11 -41.01
CA ASP A 79 9.50 14.11 -40.39
C ASP A 79 9.79 13.80 -38.91
N ILE A 80 8.78 13.27 -38.20
CA ILE A 80 8.87 12.89 -36.79
C ILE A 80 8.63 11.38 -36.71
N PRO A 81 9.66 10.55 -36.97
CA PRO A 81 9.52 9.11 -36.90
C PRO A 81 9.09 8.74 -35.48
N THR A 82 7.85 8.27 -35.37
CA THR A 82 7.35 7.74 -34.11
C THR A 82 8.14 6.49 -33.83
N VAL A 83 8.95 6.50 -32.77
CA VAL A 83 9.69 5.31 -32.34
C VAL A 83 8.64 4.19 -32.17
N PRO A 84 8.73 3.10 -32.95
CA PRO A 84 7.75 2.04 -32.86
C PRO A 84 7.71 1.58 -31.41
N LYS A 85 6.50 1.44 -30.87
CA LYS A 85 6.33 1.00 -29.49
C LYS A 85 6.88 -0.42 -29.38
N LEU A 86 8.11 -0.53 -28.91
CA LEU A 86 8.79 -1.79 -28.75
C LEU A 86 7.94 -2.65 -27.81
N ASN A 87 7.64 -3.89 -28.20
CA ASN A 87 7.01 -4.82 -27.28
C ASN A 87 8.02 -5.12 -26.17
N GLY A 88 7.80 -4.57 -24.98
CA GLY A 88 8.71 -4.72 -23.85
C GLY A 88 9.03 -6.18 -23.56
N LYS A 89 8.06 -7.10 -23.72
CA LYS A 89 8.31 -8.54 -23.58
C LYS A 89 9.30 -9.07 -24.62
N ALA A 90 9.16 -8.67 -25.89
CA ALA A 90 10.07 -9.09 -26.96
C ALA A 90 11.48 -8.54 -26.74
N VAL A 91 11.59 -7.28 -26.28
CA VAL A 91 12.87 -6.68 -25.91
C VAL A 91 13.52 -7.44 -24.76
N MET A 92 12.76 -7.72 -23.69
CA MET A 92 13.27 -8.46 -22.53
C MET A 92 13.64 -9.90 -22.89
N SER A 93 12.85 -10.57 -23.73
CA SER A 93 13.15 -11.91 -24.24
C SER A 93 14.44 -11.93 -25.06
N SER A 94 14.64 -10.94 -25.94
CA SER A 94 15.88 -10.79 -26.71
C SER A 94 17.08 -10.47 -25.82
N MET A 95 16.91 -9.61 -24.80
CA MET A 95 18.00 -9.23 -23.89
C MET A 95 18.40 -10.38 -22.95
N LEU A 96 17.43 -11.15 -22.46
CA LEU A 96 17.64 -12.23 -21.50
C LEU A 96 17.88 -13.58 -22.19
N GLY A 97 17.61 -13.71 -23.50
CA GLY A 97 17.67 -14.97 -24.24
C GLY A 97 16.59 -15.99 -23.84
N VAL A 98 15.58 -15.57 -23.07
CA VAL A 98 14.53 -16.44 -22.53
C VAL A 98 13.24 -16.25 -23.33
N LYS A 99 12.71 -17.35 -23.88
CA LYS A 99 11.40 -17.35 -24.54
C LYS A 99 10.30 -17.49 -23.49
N GLU A 100 9.17 -16.81 -23.69
CA GLU A 100 7.99 -16.99 -22.85
C GLU A 100 7.50 -18.44 -23.01
N PRO A 101 7.31 -19.20 -21.91
CA PRO A 101 6.76 -20.55 -21.99
C PRO A 101 5.29 -20.50 -22.44
N ASP A 102 4.89 -21.46 -23.28
CA ASP A 102 3.53 -21.52 -23.85
C ASP A 102 2.43 -21.72 -22.78
N GLU A 103 2.80 -22.34 -21.66
CA GLU A 103 1.90 -22.59 -20.54
C GLU A 103 2.46 -22.01 -19.24
N GLN A 104 1.83 -20.94 -18.75
CA GLN A 104 2.15 -20.38 -17.43
C GLN A 104 1.42 -21.17 -16.35
N THR A 105 2.12 -22.12 -15.72
CA THR A 105 1.65 -22.73 -14.47
C THR A 105 1.74 -21.70 -13.34
N LEU A 106 0.74 -20.84 -13.23
CA LEU A 106 0.60 -19.94 -12.10
C LEU A 106 0.18 -20.76 -10.87
N ASN A 107 1.17 -21.19 -10.10
CA ASN A 107 0.92 -21.70 -8.76
C ASN A 107 0.44 -20.53 -7.89
N ASN A 108 -0.88 -20.34 -7.83
CA ASN A 108 -1.48 -19.39 -6.91
C ASN A 108 -0.99 -19.75 -5.50
N PRO A 109 -0.28 -18.86 -4.78
CA PRO A 109 0.13 -19.16 -3.42
C PRO A 109 -1.15 -19.44 -2.63
N GLY A 110 -1.35 -20.71 -2.29
CA GLY A 110 -2.56 -21.19 -1.66
C GLY A 110 -2.84 -20.37 -0.41
N LEU A 111 -3.97 -19.64 -0.43
CA LEU A 111 -4.57 -18.99 0.73
C LEU A 111 -3.61 -18.03 1.46
N SER A 112 -3.29 -16.89 0.82
CA SER A 112 -2.82 -15.75 1.60
C SER A 112 -3.89 -15.39 2.64
N LYS A 113 -3.52 -15.44 3.91
CA LYS A 113 -4.42 -15.07 5.00
C LYS A 113 -4.75 -13.59 4.85
N THR A 114 -6.02 -13.28 4.57
CA THR A 114 -6.50 -11.89 4.53
C THR A 114 -6.36 -11.24 5.90
N LYS A 115 -6.09 -9.93 5.92
CA LYS A 115 -5.94 -9.16 7.16
C LYS A 115 -7.19 -9.37 8.05
N GLY A 116 -7.00 -9.90 9.25
CA GLY A 116 -8.09 -10.22 10.20
C GLY A 116 -8.46 -11.71 10.31
N THR A 117 -7.90 -12.60 9.48
CA THR A 117 -8.09 -14.06 9.64
C THR A 117 -7.12 -14.71 10.64
N GLY A 118 -6.15 -13.95 11.14
CA GLY A 118 -5.24 -14.39 12.20
C GLY A 118 -5.91 -14.30 13.57
N CYS A 119 -6.20 -15.46 14.16
CA CYS A 119 -6.53 -15.73 15.56
C CYS A 119 -7.09 -14.54 16.37
N PHE A 120 -8.39 -14.59 16.72
CA PHE A 120 -9.08 -13.67 17.63
C PHE A 120 -8.48 -13.60 19.06
N SER A 121 -7.39 -14.33 19.34
CA SER A 121 -6.69 -14.21 20.61
C SER A 121 -5.69 -13.05 20.57
N ARG A 122 -5.72 -12.22 21.61
CA ARG A 122 -4.63 -11.29 21.95
C ARG A 122 -3.28 -12.01 21.88
N PHE A 123 -2.26 -11.33 21.37
CA PHE A 123 -0.87 -11.80 21.42
C PHE A 123 -0.45 -12.02 22.88
N LYS A 124 -0.15 -13.27 23.26
CA LYS A 124 0.25 -13.58 24.64
C LYS A 124 1.68 -13.08 24.88
N PRO A 125 1.97 -12.36 25.97
CA PRO A 125 3.33 -12.00 26.34
C PRO A 125 4.14 -13.25 26.69
N ILE A 126 5.46 -13.19 26.51
CA ILE A 126 6.39 -14.30 26.77
C ILE A 126 6.24 -14.85 28.18
N ALA A 127 5.94 -13.99 29.17
CA ALA A 127 5.71 -14.41 30.54
C ALA A 127 4.47 -15.33 30.70
N GLU A 128 3.37 -15.04 29.99
CA GLU A 128 2.16 -15.88 30.01
C GLU A 128 2.43 -17.25 29.34
N VAL A 129 3.14 -17.23 28.20
CA VAL A 129 3.49 -18.46 27.47
C VAL A 129 4.42 -19.34 28.30
N THR A 130 5.48 -18.76 28.88
CA THR A 130 6.44 -19.52 29.70
C THR A 130 5.81 -20.04 31.00
N ALA A 131 4.92 -19.29 31.64
CA ALA A 131 4.18 -19.78 32.82
C ALA A 131 3.24 -20.95 32.48
N GLU A 132 2.49 -20.86 31.36
CA GLU A 132 1.66 -21.97 30.86
C GLU A 132 2.51 -23.21 30.53
N GLU A 133 3.68 -23.05 29.93
CA GLU A 133 4.58 -24.18 29.66
C GLU A 133 5.20 -24.78 30.92
N LEU A 134 5.65 -23.94 31.85
CA LEU A 134 6.25 -24.40 33.11
C LEU A 134 5.23 -25.13 33.99
N SER A 135 3.97 -24.67 34.01
CA SER A 135 2.89 -25.34 34.72
C SER A 135 2.59 -26.74 34.14
N LYS A 136 2.65 -26.91 32.82
CA LYS A 136 2.53 -28.22 32.14
C LYS A 136 3.72 -29.15 32.43
N ARG A 137 4.91 -28.59 32.73
CA ARG A 137 6.14 -29.36 33.01
C ARG A 137 6.25 -29.83 34.46
N ARG A 138 5.40 -29.36 35.38
CA ARG A 138 5.53 -29.69 36.81
C ARG A 138 5.06 -31.13 37.07
N THR A 139 6.00 -32.07 37.16
CA THR A 139 5.77 -33.43 37.67
C THR A 139 5.54 -33.39 39.18
N CYS A 140 4.69 -34.28 39.69
CA CYS A 140 4.57 -34.51 41.12
C CYS A 140 5.91 -35.05 41.66
N GLY A 141 6.51 -34.37 42.64
CA GLY A 141 7.79 -34.79 43.23
C GLY A 141 7.75 -36.11 44.02
N VAL A 142 6.56 -36.64 44.31
CA VAL A 142 6.38 -37.89 45.06
C VAL A 142 6.21 -39.09 44.12
N CYS A 143 5.31 -38.98 43.13
CA CYS A 143 5.01 -40.10 42.23
C CYS A 143 5.63 -39.97 40.84
N GLY A 144 6.29 -38.85 40.55
CA GLY A 144 6.92 -38.56 39.25
C GLY A 144 5.95 -38.29 38.09
N GLN A 145 4.64 -38.38 38.32
CA GLN A 145 3.63 -38.25 37.25
C GLN A 145 3.34 -36.79 36.89
N LYS A 146 3.11 -36.54 35.60
CA LYS A 146 2.81 -35.21 35.04
C LYS A 146 1.34 -34.78 35.19
N ALA A 147 0.46 -35.68 35.63
CA ALA A 147 -0.98 -35.47 35.55
C ALA A 147 -1.56 -34.73 36.75
N GLY A 148 -1.82 -33.43 36.61
CA GLY A 148 -2.88 -32.69 37.32
C GLY A 148 -2.77 -32.49 38.84
N HIS A 149 -1.75 -33.03 39.50
CA HIS A 149 -1.58 -32.93 40.95
C HIS A 149 -0.12 -32.63 41.33
N ASN A 150 0.08 -32.08 42.53
CA ASN A 150 1.41 -31.78 43.06
C ASN A 150 1.74 -32.73 44.23
N SER A 151 2.94 -32.62 44.81
CA SER A 151 3.35 -33.48 45.94
C SER A 151 2.42 -33.39 47.16
N ARG A 152 1.75 -32.24 47.36
CA ARG A 152 0.82 -32.02 48.49
C ARG A 152 -0.56 -32.63 48.26
N THR A 153 -0.96 -32.80 47.00
CA THR A 153 -2.24 -33.41 46.60
C THR A 153 -2.06 -34.80 45.99
N CYS A 154 -0.87 -35.40 46.16
CA CYS A 154 -0.58 -36.72 45.63
C CYS A 154 -1.27 -37.80 46.47
N GLY A 155 -2.12 -38.61 45.83
CA GLY A 155 -2.79 -39.73 46.48
C GLY A 155 -1.81 -40.75 47.10
N LYS A 156 -0.60 -40.90 46.54
CA LYS A 156 0.45 -41.76 47.13
C LYS A 156 1.00 -41.19 48.43
N ALA A 157 1.26 -39.88 48.48
CA ALA A 157 1.73 -39.20 49.70
C ALA A 157 0.69 -39.28 50.83
N LEU A 158 -0.59 -39.12 50.48
CA LEU A 158 -1.70 -39.19 51.45
C LEU A 158 -1.95 -40.63 51.94
N ALA A 159 -1.66 -41.64 51.12
CA ALA A 159 -1.75 -43.04 51.51
C ALA A 159 -0.61 -43.46 52.47
N GLU A 160 0.57 -42.85 52.36
CA GLU A 160 1.72 -43.13 53.22
C GLU A 160 1.65 -42.42 54.58
N THR A 161 0.87 -41.34 54.70
CA THR A 161 0.67 -40.61 55.96
C THR A 161 -0.70 -40.91 56.59
N ALA A 162 -0.89 -42.13 57.08
CA ALA A 162 -1.77 -42.37 58.23
C ALA A 162 -1.08 -41.80 59.50
N PRO A 163 -1.81 -41.27 60.51
CA PRO A 163 -1.36 -40.11 61.26
C PRO A 163 -0.36 -40.48 62.36
N SER A 164 0.91 -40.10 62.18
CA SER A 164 1.86 -39.96 63.30
C SER A 164 2.11 -38.49 63.58
N LYS A 165 1.42 -37.97 64.60
CA LYS A 165 1.60 -36.62 65.15
C LYS A 165 3.05 -36.41 65.58
N LYS A 166 3.80 -35.48 64.97
CA LYS A 166 4.96 -34.80 65.60
C LYS A 166 5.10 -33.34 65.13
N GLN A 167 5.63 -32.55 66.05
CA GLN A 167 5.38 -31.12 66.26
C GLN A 167 6.05 -30.15 65.28
N LYS A 168 5.40 -28.99 65.16
CA LYS A 168 5.74 -27.80 64.38
C LYS A 168 6.93 -27.06 65.01
N GLN A 169 8.02 -26.85 64.27
CA GLN A 169 8.99 -25.79 64.56
C GLN A 169 8.89 -24.72 63.47
N GLN A 170 8.73 -23.47 63.90
CA GLN A 170 8.63 -22.28 63.07
C GLN A 170 10.03 -21.75 62.81
N ASP A 171 10.44 -21.65 61.55
CA ASP A 171 11.59 -20.84 61.15
C ASP A 171 11.12 -19.62 60.37
N GLN A 172 11.58 -18.44 60.82
CA GLN A 172 11.23 -17.14 60.26
C GLN A 172 11.92 -16.88 58.91
N PRO A 173 11.27 -16.17 57.96
CA PRO A 173 11.91 -15.79 56.72
C PRO A 173 12.82 -14.56 56.92
N LYS A 174 14.11 -14.69 56.60
CA LYS A 174 15.04 -13.56 56.49
C LYS A 174 14.69 -12.70 55.27
N ARG A 175 14.38 -11.43 55.50
CA ARG A 175 14.00 -10.40 54.52
C ARG A 175 15.19 -10.05 53.62
N ALA A 176 15.03 -10.18 52.30
CA ALA A 176 16.01 -9.75 51.31
C ALA A 176 16.11 -8.21 51.24
N GLY A 177 17.33 -7.71 51.06
CA GLY A 177 17.74 -6.32 51.21
C GLY A 177 17.16 -5.32 50.20
N LEU A 178 17.10 -4.08 50.67
CA LEU A 178 16.60 -2.87 50.02
C LEU A 178 17.52 -2.45 48.84
N ARG A 179 17.01 -2.43 47.61
CA ARG A 179 17.73 -1.83 46.46
C ARG A 179 17.61 -0.30 46.54
N GLN A 180 18.73 0.39 46.72
CA GLN A 180 18.78 1.85 46.59
C GLN A 180 18.74 2.26 45.11
N SER A 181 17.87 3.22 44.80
CA SER A 181 17.68 3.82 43.48
C SER A 181 18.49 5.12 43.41
N THR A 182 19.49 5.19 42.54
CA THR A 182 20.14 6.46 42.19
C THR A 182 19.56 6.96 40.86
N ARG A 183 18.83 8.08 40.93
CA ARG A 183 18.51 8.91 39.75
C ARG A 183 19.73 9.79 39.45
N LYS A 184 20.24 9.74 38.21
CA LYS A 184 21.15 10.76 37.68
C LYS A 184 20.32 11.78 36.90
N ASN A 185 20.51 13.06 37.21
CA ASN A 185 20.05 14.20 36.43
C ASN A 185 20.82 14.30 35.11
#